data_AF-A0A1I7ZRD5-F1
#
_entry.id   AF-A0A1I7ZRD5-F1
#
_cell.length_a   1.000
_cell.length_b   1.000
_cell.length_c   1.000
_cell.angle_alpha   90.00
_cell.angle_beta   90.00
_cell.angle_gamma   90.00
#
_symmetry.space_group_name_H-M   'P 1'
#
loop_
_entity.id
_entity.type
_entity.pdbx_description
1 polymer ?
#
loop_
_entity_poly.entity_id
_entity_poly.type
_entity_poly.pdbx_seq_one_letter_code
_entity_poly.pdbx_strand_id
1 'polypeptide(L)' 'MFLVTVIVALVIYYFFDKYFVQRKKYPPGPIPLPFFGNLLHLKDEFGKNQVLDWSKKYGKVFTLWLPQPSVVVCDKQ' A
#
# COMPACT_ATOMS: atom_id res chain seq x y z
N MET A 1 -29.65 -7.18 13.83
CA MET A 1 -29.33 -5.87 13.19
C MET A 1 -28.22 -5.15 13.93
N PHE A 2 -28.34 -4.86 15.23
CA PHE A 2 -27.30 -4.17 16.03
C PHE A 2 -25.91 -4.83 15.94
N LEU A 3 -25.82 -6.16 16.12
CA LEU A 3 -24.54 -6.88 16.05
C LEU A 3 -23.86 -6.77 14.68
N VAL A 4 -24.65 -6.83 13.61
CA VAL A 4 -24.15 -6.69 12.22
C VAL A 4 -23.61 -5.29 12.00
N THR A 5 -24.32 -4.26 12.47
CA THR A 5 -23.86 -2.87 12.40
C THR A 5 -22.54 -2.66 13.14
N VAL A 6 -22.39 -3.24 14.33
CA VAL A 6 -21.15 -3.17 15.10
C VAL A 6 -20.00 -3.85 14.36
N ILE A 7 -20.22 -5.04 13.80
CA ILE A 7 -19.20 -5.75 13.03
C ILE A 7 -18.77 -4.92 11.81
N VAL A 8 -19.73 -4.39 11.05
CA VAL A 8 -19.43 -3.55 9.88
C VAL A 8 -18.64 -2.30 10.28
N ALA A 9 -19.02 -1.64 11.37
CA ALA A 9 -18.30 -0.46 11.89
C ALA A 9 -16.86 -0.80 12.30
N LEU A 10 -16.64 -1.94 12.97
CA LEU A 10 -15.30 -2.41 13.35
C LEU A 10 -14.44 -2.72 12.13
N VAL A 11 -15.02 -3.35 11.10
CA VAL A 11 -14.33 -3.63 9.84
C VAL A 11 -13.93 -2.32 9.17
N ILE A 12 -14.85 -1.36 9.04
CA ILE A 12 -14.55 -0.04 8.45
C ILE A 12 -13.46 0.67 9.26
N TYR A 13 -13.54 0.67 10.59
CA TYR A 13 -12.53 1.28 11.46
C TYR A 13 -11.16 0.64 11.26
N TYR A 14 -11.08 -0.70 11.20
CA TYR A 14 -9.84 -1.43 10.95
C TYR A 14 -9.22 -1.04 9.58
N PHE A 15 -10.04 -0.97 8.54
CA PHE A 15 -9.58 -0.52 7.22
C PHE A 15 -9.19 0.97 7.23
N PHE A 16 -9.91 1.82 7.95
CA PHE A 16 -9.57 3.23 8.04
C PHE A 16 -8.22 3.44 8.72
N ASP A 17 -7.99 2.82 9.88
CA ASP A 17 -6.70 2.91 10.58
C ASP A 17 -5.55 2.43 9.70
N LYS A 18 -5.68 1.23 9.13
CA LYS A 18 -4.60 0.60 8.35
C LYS A 18 -4.26 1.36 7.07
N TYR A 19 -5.26 1.88 6.36
CA TYR A 19 -5.06 2.48 5.02
C TYR A 19 -4.89 4.00 5.05
N PHE A 20 -5.46 4.70 6.04
CA PHE A 20 -5.36 6.17 6.15
C PHE A 20 -4.43 6.64 7.25
N VAL A 21 -4.47 6.04 8.44
CA VAL A 21 -3.68 6.50 9.59
C VAL A 21 -2.25 5.98 9.49
N GLN A 22 -2.08 4.66 9.36
CA GLN A 22 -0.75 4.06 9.31
C GLN A 22 0.04 4.48 8.07
N ARG A 23 -0.65 4.73 6.94
CA ARG A 23 -0.02 5.20 5.70
C ARG A 23 0.72 6.52 5.85
N LYS A 24 0.26 7.43 6.71
CA LYS A 24 0.91 8.73 6.92
C LYS A 24 2.29 8.62 7.57
N LYS A 25 2.63 7.48 8.17
CA LYS A 25 3.93 7.24 8.80
C LYS A 25 5.03 6.87 7.79
N TYR A 26 4.66 6.58 6.55
CA TYR A 26 5.57 6.10 5.51
C TYR A 26 5.71 7.10 4.36
N PRO A 27 6.82 7.02 3.59
CA PRO A 27 6.99 7.79 2.35
C PRO A 27 5.81 7.63 1.38
N PRO A 28 5.58 8.59 0.48
CA PRO A 28 4.52 8.50 -0.52
C PRO A 28 4.67 7.23 -1.36
N GLY A 29 3.57 6.70 -1.86
CA GLY A 29 3.57 5.46 -2.64
C GLY A 29 2.20 5.11 -3.20
N PRO A 30 2.12 4.09 -4.07
CA PRO A 30 0.88 3.62 -4.65
C PRO A 30 -0.12 3.20 -3.57
N ILE A 31 -1.41 3.37 -3.85
CA ILE A 31 -2.47 3.06 -2.88
C ILE A 31 -2.58 1.53 -2.76
N PRO A 32 -2.51 0.97 -1.54
CA PRO A 32 -2.72 -0.45 -1.32
C PRO A 32 -4.18 -0.85 -1.56
N LEU A 33 -4.38 -2.03 -2.14
CA LEU A 33 -5.68 -2.68 -2.15
C LEU A 33 -6.00 -3.31 -0.79
N PRO A 34 -7.30 -3.39 -0.42
CA PRO A 34 -7.73 -4.20 0.72
C PRO A 34 -7.20 -5.63 0.59
N PHE A 35 -6.63 -6.18 1.67
CA PHE A 35 -6.05 -7.52 1.79
C PHE A 35 -4.75 -7.81 0.99
N PHE A 36 -4.66 -7.41 -0.28
CA PHE A 36 -3.53 -7.75 -1.15
C PHE A 36 -2.44 -6.66 -1.23
N GLY A 37 -2.75 -5.44 -0.81
CA GLY A 37 -1.83 -4.31 -0.93
C GLY A 37 -1.52 -3.98 -2.40
N ASN A 38 -0.25 -3.84 -2.75
CA ASN A 38 0.26 -3.54 -4.08
C ASN A 38 0.68 -4.78 -4.87
N LEU A 39 0.47 -6.00 -4.35
CA LEU A 39 0.85 -7.24 -5.05
C LEU A 39 0.19 -7.35 -6.43
N LEU A 40 -1.11 -7.10 -6.52
CA LEU A 40 -1.84 -7.13 -7.80
C LEU A 40 -1.43 -6.01 -8.76
N HIS A 41 -0.76 -4.97 -8.24
CA HIS A 41 -0.21 -3.95 -9.08
C HIS A 41 1.15 -4.36 -9.67
N LEU A 42 1.79 -5.43 -9.22
CA LEU A 42 3.00 -6.00 -9.81
C LEU A 42 2.58 -6.97 -10.93
N LYS A 43 2.68 -6.54 -12.18
CA LYS A 43 2.24 -7.27 -13.39
C LYS A 43 3.28 -8.28 -13.89
N ASP A 44 4.56 -8.04 -13.63
CA ASP A 44 5.66 -8.92 -14.03
C ASP A 44 6.19 -9.67 -12.79
N GLU A 45 6.73 -10.88 -12.95
CA GLU A 45 7.27 -11.73 -11.86
C GLU A 45 8.26 -11.01 -10.92
N PHE A 46 8.92 -9.95 -11.43
CA PHE A 46 9.88 -9.14 -10.67
C PHE A 46 9.46 -7.67 -10.50
N GLY A 47 8.34 -7.25 -11.08
CA GLY A 47 7.82 -5.88 -10.93
C GLY A 47 8.75 -4.74 -11.38
N LYS A 48 9.88 -5.04 -12.06
CA LYS A 48 10.95 -4.08 -12.35
C LYS A 48 10.47 -2.84 -13.10
N ASN A 49 9.65 -3.04 -14.13
CA ASN A 49 9.10 -1.96 -14.95
C ASN A 49 8.20 -1.03 -14.12
N GLN A 50 7.35 -1.60 -13.27
CA GLN A 50 6.45 -0.82 -12.42
C GLN A 50 7.15 -0.12 -11.27
N VAL A 51 8.17 -0.75 -10.69
CA VAL A 51 9.02 -0.11 -9.68
C VAL A 51 9.74 1.10 -10.29
N LEU A 52 10.23 0.99 -11.53
CA LEU A 52 10.80 2.14 -12.27
C LEU A 52 9.78 3.25 -12.52
N ASP A 53 8.57 2.91 -12.94
CA ASP A 53 7.52 3.91 -13.20
C ASP A 53 7.02 4.56 -11.92
N TRP A 54 6.93 3.80 -10.83
CA TRP A 54 6.67 4.34 -9.50
C TRP A 54 7.80 5.18 -8.96
N SER A 55 9.06 4.84 -9.25
CA SER A 55 10.19 5.71 -8.89
C SER A 55 10.11 7.06 -9.62
N LYS A 56 9.72 7.07 -10.90
CA LYS A 56 9.48 8.33 -11.63
C LYS A 56 8.31 9.13 -11.04
N LYS A 57 7.26 8.46 -10.56
CA LYS A 57 6.03 9.09 -10.07
C LYS A 57 6.10 9.57 -8.61
N TYR A 58 6.68 8.77 -7.73
CA TYR A 58 6.71 8.99 -6.27
C TYR A 58 8.10 9.43 -5.78
N GLY A 59 9.13 9.32 -6.63
CA GLY A 59 10.51 9.69 -6.31
C GLY A 59 11.41 8.50 -6.01
N LYS A 60 12.65 8.79 -5.59
CA LYS A 60 13.66 7.77 -5.28
C LYS A 60 13.28 6.85 -4.10
N VAL A 61 12.48 7.35 -3.17
CA VAL A 61 12.07 6.61 -1.97
C VAL A 61 10.54 6.60 -1.90
N PHE A 62 9.95 5.41 -1.97
CA PHE A 62 8.51 5.25 -1.92
C PHE A 62 8.10 3.96 -1.20
N THR A 63 6.85 3.91 -0.75
CA THR A 63 6.33 2.77 0.02
C THR A 63 5.54 1.82 -0.86
N LEU A 64 5.90 0.54 -0.85
CA LEU A 64 5.09 -0.55 -1.37
C LEU A 64 4.41 -1.30 -0.24
N TRP A 65 3.10 -1.45 -0.34
CA TRP A 65 2.34 -2.20 0.62
C TRP A 65 2.28 -3.65 0.15
N LEU A 66 3.24 -4.46 0.54
CA LEU A 66 3.14 -5.92 0.43
C LEU A 66 2.38 -6.42 1.69
N PRO A 67 2.38 -7.71 2.09
CA PRO A 67 1.76 -8.13 3.35
C PRO A 67 2.17 -7.25 4.55
N GLN A 68 3.36 -6.64 4.47
CA GLN A 68 3.81 -5.54 5.32
C GLN A 68 4.30 -4.33 4.47
N PRO A 69 4.21 -3.10 5.01
CA PRO A 69 4.73 -1.91 4.33
C PRO A 69 6.25 -2.01 4.17
N SER A 70 6.71 -1.94 2.92
CA SER A 70 8.11 -2.03 2.53
C SER A 70 8.53 -0.71 1.89
N VAL A 71 9.59 -0.10 2.41
CA VAL A 71 10.16 1.12 1.82
C VAL A 71 11.14 0.69 0.74
N VAL A 72 10.87 1.11 -0.49
CA VAL A 72 11.73 0.85 -1.65
C VAL A 72 12.59 2.08 -1.88
N VAL A 73 13.89 1.86 -2.02
CA VAL A 73 14.87 2.88 -2.38
C VAL A 73 15.40 2.52 -3.76
N CYS A 74 15.00 3.31 -4.76
CA CYS A 74 15.52 3.24 -6.10
C CYS A 74 16.64 4.28 -6.23
N ASP A 75 17.88 3.83 -6.10
CA ASP A 75 19.02 4.62 -6.54
C ASP A 75 19.44 4.12 -7.92
N LYS A 76 19.42 5.01 -8.92
CA LYS A 76 20.01 4.71 -10.22
C LYS A 76 21.52 4.71 -10.02
N GLN A 77 22.14 3.53 -10.01
CA GLN A 77 23.55 3.41 -10.39
C GLN A 77 23.67 3.58 -11.90
#